data_AF-A0A3B9F0N1-F1
#
_entry.id   AF-A0A3B9F0N1-F1
#
_cell.length_a   1.000
_cell.length_b   1.000
_cell.length_c   1.000
_cell.angle_alpha   90.00
_cell.angle_beta   90.00
_cell.angle_gamma   90.00
#
_symmetry.space_group_name_H-M   'P 1'
#
loop_
_entity.id
_entity.type
_entity.pdbx_description
1 polymer ?
#
loop_
_entity_poly.entity_id
_entity_poly.type
_entity_poly.pdbx_seq_one_letter_code
_entity_poly.pdbx_strand_id
1 'polypeptide(L)' 'RRMGIPSLQVAADNLNGDQYPVRYRYPQTEQAANNAHRLEAAGRIGGDTYNSPGWWEQ' A
#
# COMPACT_ATOMS: atom_id res chain seq x y z
N ARG A 1 -5.68 -6.75 -8.19
CA ARG A 1 -4.70 -7.77 -7.74
C ARG A 1 -5.32 -9.16 -7.58
N ARG A 2 -6.38 -9.38 -6.79
CA ARG A 2 -6.94 -10.72 -6.45
C ARG A 2 -6.92 -11.81 -7.53
N MET A 3 -7.31 -11.47 -8.77
CA MET A 3 -7.34 -12.42 -9.88
C MET A 3 -6.09 -12.36 -10.77
N GLY A 4 -5.28 -11.30 -10.66
CA GLY A 4 -4.13 -11.03 -11.52
C GLY A 4 -4.47 -10.79 -12.99
N ILE A 5 -5.76 -10.71 -13.34
CA ILE A 5 -6.26 -10.71 -14.73
C ILE A 5 -7.12 -9.46 -14.99
N PRO A 6 -6.92 -8.74 -16.12
CA PRO A 6 -5.80 -8.94 -17.05
C PRO A 6 -4.46 -8.59 -16.39
N SER A 7 -3.38 -9.19 -16.89
CA SER A 7 -2.03 -8.79 -16.47
C SER A 7 -1.76 -7.39 -17.03
N LEU A 8 -1.73 -6.40 -16.14
CA LEU A 8 -1.51 -5.01 -16.50
C LEU A 8 -0.01 -4.75 -16.66
N GLN A 9 0.38 -4.09 -17.74
CA GLN A 9 1.75 -3.64 -17.95
C GLN A 9 1.95 -2.24 -17.39
N VAL A 10 2.94 -2.13 -16.52
CA VAL A 10 3.30 -0.90 -15.82
C VAL A 10 3.81 0.15 -16.82
N ALA A 11 3.46 1.42 -16.59
CA ALA A 11 3.91 2.52 -17.44
C ALA A 11 5.43 2.72 -17.33
N ALA A 12 6.08 3.09 -18.44
CA ALA A 12 7.54 3.28 -18.48
C ALA A 12 8.04 4.39 -17.55
N ASP A 13 7.22 5.40 -17.28
CA ASP A 13 7.56 6.54 -16.41
C ASP A 13 7.09 6.33 -14.94
N ASN A 14 7.07 5.08 -14.46
CA ASN A 14 6.59 4.78 -13.11
C ASN A 14 7.58 5.20 -12.01
N LEU A 15 7.15 6.05 -11.09
CA LEU A 15 7.93 6.48 -9.93
C LEU A 15 7.81 5.54 -8.71
N ASN A 16 7.05 4.46 -8.81
CA ASN A 16 6.79 3.47 -7.77
C ASN A 16 7.55 2.16 -8.02
N GLY A 17 8.78 2.26 -8.56
CA GLY A 17 9.69 1.12 -8.75
C GLY A 17 9.11 0.01 -9.62
N ASP A 18 8.49 0.39 -10.73
CA ASP A 18 7.81 -0.51 -11.67
C ASP A 18 6.72 -1.38 -11.03
N GLN A 19 6.07 -0.88 -9.97
CA GLN A 19 4.94 -1.56 -9.33
C GLN A 19 3.69 -0.70 -9.41
N TYR A 20 2.53 -1.35 -9.56
CA TYR A 20 1.26 -0.69 -9.35
C TYR A 20 1.02 -0.48 -7.86
N PRO A 21 0.56 0.71 -7.44
CA PRO A 21 0.00 0.90 -6.12
C PRO A 21 -1.14 -0.07 -5.90
N VAL A 22 -1.17 -0.62 -4.70
CA VAL A 22 -2.11 -1.68 -4.36
C VAL A 22 -3.04 -1.33 -3.22
N ARG A 23 -2.72 -0.25 -2.53
CA ARG A 23 -3.54 0.38 -1.51
C ARG A 23 -3.16 1.85 -1.41
N TYR A 24 -3.97 2.60 -0.70
CA TYR A 24 -3.62 3.95 -0.27
C TYR A 24 -2.90 3.92 1.09
N ARG A 25 -2.07 4.93 1.35
CA ARG A 25 -1.48 5.15 2.67
C ARG A 25 -2.54 5.68 3.64
N TYR A 26 -2.26 5.53 4.93
CA TYR A 26 -3.09 6.20 5.92
C TYR A 26 -3.04 7.73 5.75
N PRO A 27 -4.13 8.46 6.09
CA PRO A 27 -4.13 9.91 6.06
C PRO A 27 -3.01 10.50 6.90
N GLN A 28 -2.44 11.63 6.45
CA GLN A 28 -1.38 12.31 7.19
C GLN A 28 -1.86 12.86 8.53
N THR A 29 -3.14 13.21 8.65
CA THR A 29 -3.75 13.69 9.91
C THR A 29 -3.64 12.66 11.04
N GLU A 30 -3.69 11.36 10.72
CA GLU A 30 -3.53 10.28 11.70
C GLU A 30 -2.12 10.24 12.31
N GLN A 31 -1.12 10.83 11.66
CA GLN A 31 0.23 10.95 12.24
C GLN A 31 0.26 11.87 13.45
N ALA A 32 -0.62 12.86 13.51
CA ALA A 32 -0.72 13.78 14.65
C ALA A 32 -1.80 13.31 15.63
N ALA A 33 -2.96 12.90 15.13
CA ALA A 33 -4.12 12.56 15.95
C ALA A 33 -4.02 11.16 16.59
N ASN A 34 -3.36 10.21 15.94
CA ASN A 34 -3.39 8.80 16.37
C ASN A 34 -2.14 8.01 15.94
N ASN A 35 -0.96 8.59 16.18
CA ASN A 35 0.27 8.06 15.62
C ASN A 35 0.58 6.63 16.09
N ALA A 36 0.30 6.32 17.36
CA ALA A 36 0.61 5.03 17.97
C ALA A 36 -0.14 3.88 17.27
N HIS A 37 -1.46 4.01 17.13
CA HIS A 37 -2.27 2.98 16.47
C HIS A 37 -1.99 2.93 14.96
N ARG A 38 -1.71 4.07 14.33
CA ARG A 38 -1.29 4.10 12.92
C ARG A 38 0.01 3.32 12.70
N LEU A 39 1.01 3.52 13.55
CA LEU A 39 2.30 2.81 13.47
C LEU A 39 2.14 1.31 13.73
N GLU A 40 1.31 0.95 14.71
CA GLU A 40 1.00 -0.45 15.01
C GLU A 40 0.31 -1.14 13.82
N ALA A 41 -0.74 -0.53 13.27
CA ALA A 41 -1.45 -1.06 12.12
C ALA A 41 -0.54 -1.17 10.88
N ALA A 42 0.27 -0.14 10.60
CA ALA A 42 1.28 -0.17 9.56
C ALA A 42 2.29 -1.31 9.76
N GLY A 43 2.77 -1.53 10.99
CA GLY A 43 3.68 -2.62 11.31
C GLY A 43 3.11 -4.01 10.99
N ARG A 44 1.82 -4.23 11.28
CA ARG A 44 1.13 -5.51 11.03
C ARG A 44 0.99 -5.86 9.55
N ILE A 45 0.98 -4.86 8.66
CA ILE A 45 0.76 -5.05 7.22
C ILE A 45 2.04 -4.92 6.38
N GLY A 46 3.22 -4.83 7.02
CA GLY A 46 4.48 -4.65 6.30
C GLY A 46 4.78 -3.20 5.89
N GLY A 47 4.31 -2.23 6.68
CA GLY A 47 4.61 -0.81 6.55
C GLY A 47 3.51 0.05 5.94
N ASP A 48 3.65 1.37 6.07
CA ASP A 48 2.70 2.34 5.49
C ASP A 48 3.09 2.74 4.06
N THR A 49 3.19 1.75 3.16
CA THR A 49 3.56 1.98 1.75
C THR A 49 2.39 1.77 0.81
N TYR A 50 2.51 2.23 -0.44
CA TYR A 50 1.52 1.96 -1.49
C TYR A 50 1.51 0.51 -1.95
N ASN A 51 2.54 -0.28 -1.62
CA ASN A 51 2.80 -1.62 -2.18
C ASN A 51 2.56 -2.74 -1.15
N SER A 52 2.31 -2.39 0.11
CA SER A 52 2.00 -3.36 1.16
C SER A 52 0.65 -4.05 0.88
N PRO A 53 0.60 -5.39 0.75
CA PRO A 53 -0.64 -6.11 0.45
C PRO A 53 -1.68 -6.02 1.58
N GLY A 54 -2.95 -6.02 1.20
CA GLY A 54 -4.04 -6.22 2.16
C GLY A 54 -4.13 -7.67 2.61
N TRP A 55 -4.80 -7.92 3.73
CA TRP A 55 -4.93 -9.27 4.32
C TRP A 55 -5.52 -10.32 3.35
N TRP A 56 -6.40 -9.92 2.44
CA TRP A 56 -7.07 -10.79 1.48
C TRP A 56 -6.27 -11.00 0.19
N GLU A 57 -5.08 -10.40 0.07
CA GLU A 57 -4.26 -10.43 -1.14
C GLU A 57 -3.18 -11.49 -0.96
N GLN A 58 -3.44 -12.68 -1.52
CA GLN A 58 -2.51 -13.81 -1.58
C GLN A 58 -1.62 -13.73 -2.81
#